data_AF-A0A3C0UN52-F1
#
_entry.id   AF-A0A3C0UN52-F1
#
_cell.length_a   1.000
_cell.length_b   1.000
_cell.length_c   1.000
_cell.angle_alpha   90.00
_cell.angle_beta   90.00
_cell.angle_gamma   90.00
#
_symmetry.space_group_name_H-M   'P 1'
#
loop_
_entity.id
_entity.type
_entity.pdbx_description
1 polymer ?
#
loop_
_entity_poly.entity_id
_entity_poly.type
_entity_poly.pdbx_seq_one_letter_code
_entity_poly.pdbx_strand_id
1 'polypeptide(L)'
;YIYGIIIDKKRDLWLSTNHGISHFDQQTNQFRNFDVADGIQGYEYNGNAFLETSEGEIFFGGVKGFNSFYPERMRKLSFKPSVHLYNFSVNEAAYPLEKQINETDAVSLPYSQNTFSLEFAAIDFYSNGRNEYKYRLEGQDDDWVRSGSKNYVRYANLAPGRYVFRVMASNRDGLWSDDEKKLFIRIQPPFWQTWWFYFVCTGLFGYVAFVAGKNRLVRLKEKEQERLRIALDAQEQERKQIAQDLHDEVGARLATLKLYASTMTKYLSKKPESQEIKSKTLEIINDSIVDIRRMLRELSPRVLEQYGYAAAIEELVRKISQSGVVGVEMDASRLPERLPTEIETGLYRITQELMNNSLKHADCKKITIRAHQDEDVIHFDYFDDGKGFDYAKAKQGLGIGNIESRVAVLRGQIVWTPKVGEGNAVFIQIPTTSKRPELSLLDVKQVIESLRTWLGSFREIQ
;
A
#
# COMPACT_ATOMS: atom_id res chain seq x y z
N TYR A 1 -2.57 20.03 -81.67
CA TYR A 1 -2.79 19.98 -83.13
C TYR A 1 -1.98 18.86 -83.73
N ILE A 2 -2.54 18.11 -84.67
CA ILE A 2 -1.84 17.06 -85.41
C ILE A 2 -1.55 17.60 -86.81
N TYR A 3 -0.29 17.54 -87.23
CA TYR A 3 0.21 18.12 -88.49
C TYR A 3 0.47 17.08 -89.58
N GLY A 4 0.69 15.83 -89.19
CA GLY A 4 0.95 14.72 -90.09
C GLY A 4 0.69 13.39 -89.39
N ILE A 5 0.27 12.39 -90.17
CA ILE A 5 -0.02 11.04 -89.71
C ILE A 5 0.64 10.06 -90.68
N ILE A 6 1.47 9.17 -90.15
CA ILE A 6 2.02 8.03 -90.89
C ILE A 6 1.54 6.75 -90.23
N ILE A 7 1.13 5.78 -91.04
CA ILE A 7 0.74 4.44 -90.59
C ILE A 7 1.90 3.53 -90.90
N ASP A 8 2.57 3.00 -89.88
CA ASP A 8 3.72 2.12 -90.11
C ASP A 8 3.29 0.73 -90.59
N LYS A 9 4.28 -0.12 -90.92
CA LYS A 9 4.06 -1.51 -91.38
C LYS A 9 3.31 -2.39 -90.37
N LYS A 10 3.35 -2.04 -89.08
CA LYS A 10 2.62 -2.76 -88.02
C LYS A 10 1.21 -2.18 -87.79
N ARG A 11 0.82 -1.19 -88.60
CA ARG A 11 -0.43 -0.43 -88.52
C ARG A 11 -0.53 0.48 -87.31
N ASP A 12 0.57 0.78 -86.63
CA ASP A 12 0.57 1.79 -85.59
C ASP A 12 0.62 3.20 -86.21
N LEU A 13 0.10 4.19 -85.50
CA LEU A 13 0.06 5.57 -85.98
C LEU A 13 1.20 6.39 -85.40
N TRP A 14 1.90 7.11 -86.26
CA TRP A 14 2.90 8.11 -85.91
C TRP A 14 2.37 9.49 -86.25
N LEU A 15 2.30 10.37 -85.25
CA LEU A 15 1.65 11.67 -85.32
C LEU A 15 2.67 12.77 -85.04
N SER A 16 2.86 13.70 -85.96
CA SER A 16 3.58 14.94 -85.66
C SER A 16 2.62 15.99 -85.10
N THR A 17 3.03 16.70 -84.05
CA THR A 17 2.14 17.62 -83.32
C THR A 17 2.81 18.96 -83.01
N ASN A 18 2.09 19.85 -82.33
CA ASN A 18 2.66 21.08 -81.75
C ASN A 18 3.33 20.84 -80.38
N HIS A 19 3.43 19.58 -79.94
CA HIS A 19 4.08 19.19 -78.69
C HIS A 19 4.87 17.87 -78.83
N GLY A 20 5.62 17.74 -79.91
CA GLY A 20 6.48 16.59 -80.19
C GLY A 20 5.86 15.58 -81.16
N ILE A 21 6.37 14.34 -81.11
CA ILE A 21 5.87 13.20 -81.89
C ILE A 21 5.08 12.29 -80.95
N SER A 22 3.94 11.77 -81.41
CA SER A 22 3.13 10.81 -80.65
C SER A 22 2.99 9.50 -81.44
N HIS A 23 3.26 8.38 -80.79
CA HIS A 23 3.02 7.03 -81.30
C HIS A 23 1.75 6.49 -80.65
N PHE A 24 0.81 6.03 -81.46
CA PHE A 24 -0.40 5.38 -80.99
C PHE A 24 -0.34 3.90 -81.34
N ASP A 25 -0.18 3.07 -80.30
CA ASP A 25 -0.22 1.62 -80.40
C ASP A 25 -1.69 1.18 -80.48
N GLN A 26 -2.10 0.71 -81.66
CA GLN A 26 -3.51 0.35 -81.91
C GLN A 26 -3.95 -0.91 -81.15
N GLN A 27 -3.00 -1.75 -80.71
CA GLN A 27 -3.33 -2.99 -79.99
C GLN A 27 -3.65 -2.70 -78.53
N THR A 28 -2.89 -1.81 -77.90
CA THR A 28 -3.08 -1.42 -76.50
C THR A 28 -3.97 -0.19 -76.30
N ASN A 29 -4.28 0.54 -77.39
CA ASN A 29 -4.96 1.84 -77.35
C ASN A 29 -4.24 2.88 -76.47
N GLN A 30 -2.90 2.89 -76.48
CA GLN A 30 -2.08 3.80 -75.68
C GLN A 30 -1.25 4.73 -76.57
N PHE A 31 -1.09 5.96 -76.09
CA PHE A 31 -0.18 6.94 -76.69
C PHE A 31 1.17 6.93 -75.98
N ARG A 32 2.25 6.90 -76.75
CA ARG A 32 3.61 7.17 -76.30
C ARG A 32 4.08 8.47 -76.92
N ASN A 33 4.36 9.47 -76.10
CA ASN A 33 4.78 10.79 -76.55
C ASN A 33 6.30 10.91 -76.45
N PHE A 34 6.90 11.49 -77.47
CA PHE A 34 8.31 11.81 -77.55
C PHE A 34 8.49 13.32 -77.53
N ASP A 35 9.39 13.80 -76.69
CA ASP A 35 9.71 15.22 -76.57
C ASP A 35 11.20 15.51 -76.85
N VAL A 36 11.61 16.76 -76.63
CA VAL A 36 12.98 17.23 -76.90
C VAL A 36 14.03 16.41 -76.12
N ALA A 37 13.69 15.89 -74.94
CA ALA A 37 14.58 15.06 -74.14
C ALA A 37 14.75 13.64 -74.73
N ASP A 38 13.86 13.20 -75.62
CA ASP A 38 13.99 11.97 -76.42
C ASP A 38 14.87 12.16 -77.67
N GLY A 39 15.42 13.36 -77.89
CA GLY A 39 16.30 13.68 -79.02
C GLY A 39 15.59 14.20 -80.27
N ILE A 40 14.32 14.62 -80.15
CA ILE A 40 13.60 15.24 -81.29
C ILE A 40 14.02 16.71 -81.49
N GLN A 41 13.85 17.23 -82.71
CA GLN A 41 14.33 18.57 -83.11
C GLN A 41 13.70 19.73 -82.32
N GLY A 42 12.48 19.55 -81.83
CA GLY A 42 11.69 20.58 -81.15
C GLY A 42 10.25 20.12 -80.92
N TYR A 43 9.48 20.89 -80.15
CA TYR A 43 8.07 20.59 -79.89
C TYR A 43 7.17 20.82 -81.12
N GLU A 44 7.49 21.82 -81.94
CA GLU A 44 6.61 22.22 -83.05
C GLU A 44 7.06 21.61 -84.38
N TYR A 45 6.14 20.84 -84.98
CA TYR A 45 6.26 20.28 -86.32
C TYR A 45 5.42 21.08 -87.32
N ASN A 46 5.79 21.00 -88.60
CA ASN A 46 5.12 21.74 -89.67
C ASN A 46 4.06 20.88 -90.36
N GLY A 47 2.93 21.48 -90.73
CA GLY A 47 1.90 20.85 -91.55
C GLY A 47 2.47 20.35 -92.89
N ASN A 48 2.04 19.16 -93.33
CA ASN A 48 2.49 18.50 -94.56
C ASN A 48 3.99 18.19 -94.65
N ALA A 49 4.77 18.36 -93.58
CA ALA A 49 6.19 18.03 -93.53
C ALA A 49 6.40 16.62 -92.96
N PHE A 50 5.91 15.61 -93.68
CA PHE A 50 6.08 14.20 -93.29
C PHE A 50 6.25 13.30 -94.52
N LEU A 51 7.09 12.27 -94.40
CA LEU A 51 7.38 11.31 -95.46
C LEU A 51 7.70 9.94 -94.87
N GLU A 52 7.23 8.88 -95.50
CA GLU A 52 7.72 7.52 -95.28
C GLU A 52 8.46 7.05 -96.54
N THR A 53 9.68 6.52 -96.37
CA THR A 53 10.46 5.97 -97.50
C THR A 53 10.01 4.55 -97.83
N SER A 54 10.39 4.04 -99.00
CA SER A 54 10.13 2.64 -99.39
C SER A 54 10.76 1.61 -98.44
N GLU A 55 11.83 1.99 -97.72
CA GLU A 55 12.47 1.16 -96.71
C GLU A 55 11.73 1.18 -95.36
N GLY A 56 10.77 2.10 -95.17
CA GLY A 56 10.01 2.29 -93.92
C GLY A 56 10.69 3.23 -92.93
N GLU A 57 11.58 4.12 -93.40
CA GLU A 57 12.08 5.24 -92.58
C GLU A 57 11.06 6.37 -92.58
N ILE A 58 10.71 6.87 -91.39
CA ILE A 58 9.77 7.96 -91.21
C ILE A 58 10.55 9.26 -91.01
N PHE A 59 10.14 10.30 -91.72
CA PHE A 59 10.62 11.67 -91.59
C PHE A 59 9.49 12.58 -91.11
N PHE A 60 9.77 13.38 -90.07
CA PHE A 60 8.91 14.50 -89.66
C PHE A 60 9.73 15.79 -89.61
N GLY A 61 9.27 16.80 -90.35
CA GLY A 61 9.89 18.13 -90.42
C GLY A 61 9.22 19.13 -89.48
N GLY A 62 10.04 19.99 -88.86
CA GLY A 62 9.59 21.05 -87.96
C GLY A 62 10.45 22.29 -88.05
N VAL A 63 10.32 23.17 -87.05
CA VAL A 63 10.90 24.52 -87.08
C VAL A 63 12.43 24.57 -86.95
N LYS A 64 13.08 23.50 -86.48
CA LYS A 64 14.54 23.36 -86.30
C LYS A 64 15.13 22.21 -87.12
N GLY A 65 14.51 21.84 -88.24
CA GLY A 65 15.00 20.78 -89.13
C GLY A 65 14.02 19.62 -89.20
N PHE A 66 14.51 18.38 -89.18
CA PHE A 66 13.68 17.19 -89.25
C PHE A 66 14.23 16.08 -88.36
N ASN A 67 13.37 15.14 -87.96
CA ASN A 67 13.77 13.87 -87.38
C ASN A 67 13.52 12.75 -88.37
N SER A 68 14.46 11.80 -88.46
CA SER A 68 14.25 10.53 -89.15
C SER A 68 14.45 9.35 -88.20
N PHE A 69 13.63 8.32 -88.35
CA PHE A 69 13.74 7.10 -87.57
C PHE A 69 13.06 5.93 -88.26
N TYR A 70 13.52 4.71 -87.95
CA TYR A 70 12.85 3.48 -88.35
C TYR A 70 12.04 2.95 -87.16
N PRO A 71 10.70 2.85 -87.24
CA PRO A 71 9.87 2.37 -86.14
C PRO A 71 10.31 0.99 -85.60
N GLU A 72 10.71 0.10 -86.51
CA GLU A 72 11.14 -1.26 -86.19
C GLU A 72 12.48 -1.32 -85.44
N ARG A 73 13.33 -0.29 -85.59
CA ARG A 73 14.66 -0.23 -84.94
C ARG A 73 14.63 0.46 -83.59
N MET A 74 13.51 1.06 -83.20
CA MET A 74 13.40 1.67 -81.87
C MET A 74 13.36 0.58 -80.81
N ARG A 75 14.33 0.65 -79.90
CA ARG A 75 14.38 -0.25 -78.75
C ARG A 75 13.22 0.09 -77.81
N LYS A 76 12.32 -0.86 -77.57
CA LYS A 76 11.44 -0.82 -76.39
C LYS A 76 12.34 -1.06 -75.17
N LEU A 77 12.66 0.01 -74.43
CA LEU A 77 13.40 -0.11 -73.18
C LEU A 77 12.49 -0.75 -72.13
N SER A 78 12.71 -2.03 -71.82
CA SER A 78 12.06 -2.72 -70.70
C SER A 78 12.85 -2.53 -69.41
N PHE A 79 13.29 -1.29 -69.13
CA PHE A 79 14.06 -0.99 -67.92
C PHE A 79 13.11 -0.81 -66.74
N LYS A 80 13.26 -1.66 -65.72
CA LYS A 80 12.55 -1.54 -64.46
C LYS A 80 13.48 -0.90 -63.43
N PRO A 81 13.13 0.26 -62.85
CA PRO A 81 14.04 0.97 -61.96
C PRO A 81 14.19 0.29 -60.60
N SER A 82 15.37 0.37 -59.99
CA SER A 82 15.58 0.04 -58.57
C SER A 82 15.34 1.29 -57.72
N VAL A 83 14.62 1.12 -56.59
CA VAL A 83 14.34 2.21 -55.65
C VAL A 83 15.29 2.17 -54.47
N HIS A 84 15.86 3.33 -54.15
CA HIS A 84 16.78 3.51 -53.05
C HIS A 84 16.24 4.54 -52.07
N LEU A 85 16.47 4.32 -50.78
CA LEU A 85 16.21 5.31 -49.73
C LEU A 85 17.44 6.19 -49.60
N TYR A 86 17.29 7.51 -49.52
CA TYR A 86 18.45 8.40 -49.40
C TYR A 86 18.41 9.33 -48.18
N ASN A 87 17.22 9.61 -47.64
CA ASN A 87 17.10 10.37 -46.40
C ASN A 87 16.09 9.73 -45.43
N PHE A 88 16.42 9.79 -44.15
CA PHE A 88 15.55 9.39 -43.06
C PHE A 88 15.67 10.39 -41.91
N SER A 89 14.54 11.02 -41.61
CA SER A 89 14.44 12.01 -40.54
C SER A 89 13.41 11.58 -39.52
N VAL A 90 13.69 11.86 -38.26
CA VAL A 90 12.81 11.56 -37.13
C VAL A 90 12.55 12.85 -36.39
N ASN A 91 11.28 13.18 -36.18
CA ASN A 91 10.82 14.47 -35.61
C ASN A 91 11.51 15.68 -36.30
N GLU A 92 11.53 15.67 -37.64
CA GLU A 92 12.09 16.76 -38.48
C GLU A 92 13.60 16.97 -38.37
N ALA A 93 14.32 16.09 -37.66
CA ALA A 93 15.78 16.09 -37.56
C ALA A 93 16.39 14.82 -38.18
N ALA A 94 17.63 14.92 -38.66
CA ALA A 94 18.39 13.76 -39.13
C ALA A 94 18.57 12.76 -37.98
N TYR A 95 18.28 11.48 -38.25
CA TYR A 95 18.42 10.43 -37.26
C TYR A 95 19.75 9.69 -37.41
N PRO A 96 20.56 9.54 -36.34
CA PRO A 96 21.83 8.84 -36.43
C PRO A 96 21.60 7.35 -36.69
N LEU A 97 22.01 6.88 -37.86
CA LEU A 97 21.99 5.48 -38.24
C LEU A 97 23.42 4.94 -38.27
N GLU A 98 23.61 3.67 -37.90
CA GLU A 98 24.92 3.00 -37.99
C GLU A 98 25.38 2.81 -39.43
N LYS A 99 24.43 2.64 -40.35
CA LYS A 99 24.65 2.50 -41.80
C LYS A 99 23.87 3.58 -42.54
N GLN A 100 24.19 3.78 -43.81
CA GLN A 100 23.33 4.58 -44.68
C GLN A 100 21.92 4.00 -44.71
N ILE A 101 20.90 4.86 -44.81
CA ILE A 101 19.50 4.42 -44.79
C ILE A 101 19.21 3.37 -45.87
N ASN A 102 19.85 3.46 -47.04
CA ASN A 102 19.66 2.47 -48.10
C ASN A 102 20.15 1.06 -47.72
N GLU A 103 21.12 0.95 -46.82
CA GLU A 103 21.71 -0.32 -46.35
C GLU A 103 21.15 -0.76 -44.99
N THR A 104 20.21 0.02 -44.45
CA THR A 104 19.60 -0.24 -43.15
C THR A 104 18.37 -1.11 -43.34
N ASP A 105 18.39 -2.31 -42.76
CA ASP A 105 17.22 -3.20 -42.79
C ASP A 105 16.18 -2.78 -41.74
N ALA A 106 16.63 -2.38 -40.55
CA ALA A 106 15.74 -2.10 -39.42
C ALA A 106 16.17 -0.88 -38.61
N VAL A 107 15.19 -0.11 -38.15
CA VAL A 107 15.35 1.04 -37.25
C VAL A 107 14.47 0.86 -36.03
N SER A 108 15.04 1.03 -34.83
CA SER A 108 14.29 1.02 -33.58
C SER A 108 14.22 2.43 -33.01
N LEU A 109 13.01 2.96 -32.87
CA LEU A 109 12.75 4.31 -32.36
C LEU A 109 12.18 4.24 -30.93
N PRO A 110 12.62 5.11 -30.01
CA PRO A 110 11.97 5.28 -28.72
C PRO A 110 10.56 5.87 -28.90
N TYR A 111 9.71 5.69 -27.88
CA TYR A 111 8.32 6.17 -27.90
C TYR A 111 8.16 7.65 -28.27
N SER A 112 9.07 8.51 -27.81
CA SER A 112 9.05 9.96 -28.08
C SER A 112 9.43 10.35 -29.51
N GLN A 113 9.93 9.41 -30.30
CA GLN A 113 10.41 9.59 -31.67
C GLN A 113 9.49 8.86 -32.65
N ASN A 114 8.20 9.19 -32.60
CA ASN A 114 7.15 8.48 -33.32
C ASN A 114 6.68 9.18 -34.60
N THR A 115 7.39 10.20 -35.05
CA THR A 115 7.16 10.85 -36.35
C THR A 115 8.42 10.69 -37.19
N PHE A 116 8.29 10.11 -38.38
CA PHE A 116 9.42 9.95 -39.30
C PHE A 116 9.06 10.36 -40.72
N SER A 117 10.07 10.76 -41.47
CA SER A 117 10.00 11.07 -42.88
C SER A 117 11.03 10.28 -43.65
N LEU A 118 10.67 9.84 -44.86
CA LEU A 118 11.52 9.11 -45.77
C LEU A 118 11.56 9.81 -47.11
N GLU A 119 12.76 9.86 -47.68
CA GLU A 119 12.95 10.26 -49.07
C GLU A 119 13.60 9.12 -49.84
N PHE A 120 13.09 8.91 -51.05
CA PHE A 120 13.47 7.80 -51.92
C PHE A 120 13.66 8.27 -53.35
N ALA A 121 14.44 7.52 -54.14
CA ALA A 121 14.65 7.82 -55.55
C ALA A 121 14.85 6.53 -56.34
N ALA A 122 14.29 6.51 -57.54
CA ALA A 122 14.58 5.49 -58.54
C ALA A 122 15.90 5.84 -59.26
N ILE A 123 16.80 4.87 -59.38
CA ILE A 123 17.99 5.01 -60.23
C ILE A 123 17.56 4.71 -61.68
N ASP A 124 17.08 5.74 -62.36
CA ASP A 124 16.69 5.71 -63.77
C ASP A 124 17.15 6.98 -64.49
N PHE A 125 18.17 6.84 -65.34
CA PHE A 125 18.73 7.93 -66.13
C PHE A 125 17.99 8.15 -67.47
N TYR A 126 17.13 7.23 -67.89
CA TYR A 126 16.38 7.31 -69.15
C TYR A 126 15.05 8.04 -69.01
N SER A 127 14.44 7.96 -67.82
CA SER A 127 13.14 8.60 -67.55
C SER A 127 13.25 10.10 -67.23
N ASN A 128 14.45 10.70 -67.18
CA ASN A 128 14.67 12.13 -66.95
C ASN A 128 13.88 12.70 -65.76
N GLY A 129 13.79 11.95 -64.65
CA GLY A 129 13.06 12.36 -63.44
C GLY A 129 11.53 12.16 -63.49
N ARG A 130 10.98 11.55 -64.55
CA ARG A 130 9.55 11.23 -64.69
C ARG A 130 9.17 9.84 -64.16
N ASN A 131 9.84 9.40 -63.10
CA ASN A 131 9.48 8.14 -62.43
C ASN A 131 8.22 8.37 -61.59
N GLU A 132 7.32 7.39 -61.54
CA GLU A 132 6.23 7.41 -60.56
C GLU A 132 6.56 6.49 -59.40
N TYR A 133 6.04 6.82 -58.21
CA TYR A 133 6.24 6.06 -57.00
C TYR A 133 4.92 5.62 -56.39
N LYS A 134 4.96 4.46 -55.73
CA LYS A 134 3.92 4.04 -54.79
C LYS A 134 4.59 3.51 -53.54
N TYR A 135 3.99 3.79 -52.40
CA TYR A 135 4.48 3.34 -51.11
C TYR A 135 3.35 2.84 -50.21
N ARG A 136 3.72 2.13 -49.15
CA ARG A 136 2.80 1.72 -48.09
C ARG A 136 3.57 1.53 -46.79
N LEU A 137 2.98 1.91 -45.66
CA LEU A 137 3.42 1.54 -44.33
C LEU A 137 2.50 0.47 -43.75
N GLU A 138 2.95 -0.79 -43.75
CA GLU A 138 2.22 -1.88 -43.10
C GLU A 138 2.10 -1.59 -41.60
N GLY A 139 0.87 -1.66 -41.09
CA GLY A 139 0.52 -1.25 -39.72
C GLY A 139 -0.10 0.14 -39.61
N GLN A 140 -0.14 0.93 -40.69
CA GLN A 140 -0.80 2.24 -40.75
C GLN A 140 -1.66 2.41 -42.01
N ASP A 141 -1.16 2.03 -43.18
CA ASP A 141 -1.86 2.15 -44.45
C ASP A 141 -2.57 0.84 -44.83
N ASP A 142 -3.84 0.94 -45.22
CA ASP A 142 -4.66 -0.20 -45.67
C ASP A 142 -4.24 -0.70 -47.06
N ASP A 143 -3.86 0.21 -47.96
CA ASP A 143 -3.49 -0.06 -49.36
C ASP A 143 -2.30 0.80 -49.84
N TRP A 144 -1.80 0.52 -51.04
CA TRP A 144 -0.72 1.30 -51.68
C TRP A 144 -1.15 2.74 -51.99
N VAL A 145 -0.36 3.70 -51.53
CA VAL A 145 -0.50 5.12 -51.85
C VAL A 145 0.32 5.45 -53.08
N ARG A 146 -0.32 5.93 -54.15
CA ARG A 146 0.37 6.44 -55.36
C ARG A 146 0.75 7.90 -55.15
N SER A 147 2.03 8.23 -55.25
CA SER A 147 2.55 9.59 -55.03
C SER A 147 2.94 10.32 -56.31
N GLY A 148 2.76 9.68 -57.48
CA GLY A 148 3.22 10.22 -58.75
C GLY A 148 4.73 10.43 -58.70
N SER A 149 5.22 11.59 -59.13
CA SER A 149 6.65 11.92 -59.06
C SER A 149 7.14 12.35 -57.66
N LYS A 150 6.25 12.49 -56.67
CA LYS A 150 6.66 12.87 -55.31
C LYS A 150 7.43 11.72 -54.66
N ASN A 151 8.61 12.05 -54.17
CA ASN A 151 9.61 11.11 -53.70
C ASN A 151 9.88 11.24 -52.18
N TYR A 152 8.93 11.84 -51.46
CA TYR A 152 8.94 12.14 -50.03
C TYR A 152 7.65 11.65 -49.38
N VAL A 153 7.76 11.09 -48.17
CA VAL A 153 6.62 10.70 -47.32
C VAL A 153 6.91 11.02 -45.86
N ARG A 154 5.86 11.37 -45.10
CA ARG A 154 5.91 11.62 -43.66
C ARG A 154 4.79 10.86 -42.95
N TYR A 155 5.15 10.09 -41.93
CA TYR A 155 4.21 9.47 -40.99
C TYR A 155 4.38 10.11 -39.62
N ALA A 156 3.29 10.65 -39.08
CA ALA A 156 3.30 11.40 -37.84
C ALA A 156 2.53 10.68 -36.73
N ASN A 157 3.02 10.83 -35.50
CA ASN A 157 2.40 10.35 -34.27
C ASN A 157 1.97 8.87 -34.33
N LEU A 158 2.86 8.00 -34.81
CA LEU A 158 2.60 6.58 -34.88
C LEU A 158 2.52 5.97 -33.47
N ALA A 159 1.65 4.97 -33.32
CA ALA A 159 1.54 4.22 -32.08
C ALA A 159 2.78 3.33 -31.86
N PRO A 160 3.05 2.88 -30.62
CA PRO A 160 4.03 1.83 -30.39
C PRO A 160 3.68 0.56 -31.18
N GLY A 161 4.66 0.00 -31.87
CA GLY A 161 4.38 -1.12 -32.77
C GLY A 161 5.53 -1.49 -33.69
N ARG A 162 5.23 -2.41 -34.60
CA ARG A 162 6.14 -2.83 -35.67
C ARG A 162 5.49 -2.43 -36.99
N TYR A 163 6.26 -1.75 -37.81
CA TYR A 163 5.86 -1.23 -39.10
C TYR A 163 6.83 -1.68 -40.18
N VAL A 164 6.34 -1.83 -41.40
CA VAL A 164 7.17 -2.12 -42.57
C VAL A 164 6.88 -1.09 -43.64
N PHE A 165 7.84 -0.21 -43.90
CA PHE A 165 7.74 0.71 -45.02
C PHE A 165 8.15 -0.02 -46.30
N ARG A 166 7.34 0.13 -47.35
CA ARG A 166 7.54 -0.46 -48.67
C ARG A 166 7.41 0.62 -49.73
N VAL A 167 8.32 0.63 -50.69
CA VAL A 167 8.26 1.55 -51.83
C VAL A 167 8.67 0.85 -53.13
N MET A 168 7.97 1.22 -54.21
CA MET A 168 8.25 0.80 -55.58
C MET A 168 8.25 2.03 -56.48
N ALA A 169 8.91 1.93 -57.63
CA ALA A 169 8.89 2.95 -58.66
C ALA A 169 8.59 2.35 -60.02
N SER A 170 7.99 3.14 -60.90
CA SER A 170 7.89 2.86 -62.32
C SER A 170 8.76 3.81 -63.14
N ASN A 171 9.21 3.33 -64.29
CA ASN A 171 9.79 4.18 -65.31
C ASN A 171 8.70 5.02 -66.02
N ARG A 172 9.11 5.87 -66.96
CA ARG A 172 8.20 6.70 -67.79
C ARG A 172 7.14 5.91 -68.58
N ASP A 173 7.41 4.64 -68.89
CA ASP A 173 6.53 3.77 -69.68
C ASP A 173 5.59 2.95 -68.76
N GLY A 174 5.55 3.25 -67.45
CA GLY A 174 4.65 2.60 -66.48
C GLY A 174 5.10 1.21 -66.04
N LEU A 175 6.32 0.79 -66.37
CA LEU A 175 6.89 -0.48 -65.93
C LEU A 175 7.42 -0.34 -64.51
N TRP A 176 6.75 -0.99 -63.56
CA TRP A 176 7.11 -1.02 -62.15
C TRP A 176 8.33 -1.91 -61.86
N SER A 177 9.06 -1.56 -60.81
CA SER A 177 10.17 -2.35 -60.25
C SER A 177 9.75 -3.79 -59.95
N ASP A 178 10.66 -4.75 -60.14
CA ASP A 178 10.40 -6.15 -59.79
C ASP A 178 10.41 -6.37 -58.27
N ASP A 179 11.32 -5.69 -57.59
CA ASP A 179 11.47 -5.76 -56.14
C ASP A 179 10.97 -4.48 -55.45
N GLU A 180 10.44 -4.68 -54.25
CA GLU A 180 10.06 -3.62 -53.30
C GLU A 180 11.26 -3.27 -52.42
N LYS A 181 11.56 -1.98 -52.24
CA LYS A 181 12.49 -1.55 -51.18
C LYS A 181 11.76 -1.52 -49.84
N LYS A 182 12.28 -2.26 -48.86
CA LYS A 182 11.68 -2.43 -47.53
C LYS A 182 12.55 -1.82 -46.44
N LEU A 183 11.90 -1.28 -45.40
CA LEU A 183 12.53 -0.82 -44.17
C LEU A 183 11.66 -1.22 -42.97
N PHE A 184 12.22 -1.97 -42.03
CA PHE A 184 11.55 -2.38 -40.80
C PHE A 184 11.68 -1.28 -39.75
N ILE A 185 10.56 -0.82 -39.19
CA ILE A 185 10.55 0.25 -38.19
C ILE A 185 9.85 -0.25 -36.94
N ARG A 186 10.51 -0.16 -35.78
CA ARG A 186 9.94 -0.55 -34.50
C ARG A 186 9.89 0.64 -33.55
N ILE A 187 8.70 1.05 -33.15
CA ILE A 187 8.50 2.09 -32.14
C ILE A 187 8.28 1.39 -30.78
N GLN A 188 9.19 1.63 -29.84
CA GLN A 188 9.13 0.98 -28.52
C GLN A 188 7.97 1.54 -27.69
N PRO A 189 7.27 0.70 -26.91
CA PRO A 189 6.26 1.17 -25.97
C PRO A 189 6.91 2.01 -24.85
N PRO A 190 6.18 2.98 -24.29
CA PRO A 190 6.69 3.75 -23.17
C PRO A 190 6.81 2.88 -21.90
N PHE A 191 7.70 3.26 -20.99
CA PHE A 191 8.00 2.45 -19.81
C PHE A 191 6.78 2.20 -18.91
N TRP A 192 5.81 3.12 -18.84
CA TRP A 192 4.59 2.98 -18.03
C TRP A 192 3.56 2.01 -18.61
N GLN A 193 3.73 1.56 -19.86
CA GLN A 193 2.90 0.52 -20.49
C GLN A 193 3.55 -0.87 -20.45
N THR A 194 4.69 -1.00 -19.78
CA THR A 194 5.38 -2.29 -19.63
C THR A 194 4.85 -3.07 -18.44
N TRP A 195 4.89 -4.40 -18.53
CA TRP A 195 4.32 -5.30 -17.52
C TRP A 195 4.91 -5.09 -16.11
N TRP A 196 6.22 -4.80 -16.01
CA TRP A 196 6.88 -4.60 -14.72
C TRP A 196 6.41 -3.34 -14.00
N PHE A 197 6.02 -2.30 -14.73
CA PHE A 197 5.53 -1.05 -14.15
C PHE A 197 4.21 -1.28 -13.39
N TYR A 198 3.31 -2.10 -13.95
CA TYR A 198 2.10 -2.51 -13.26
C TYR A 198 2.40 -3.25 -11.96
N PHE A 199 3.39 -4.16 -11.93
CA PHE A 199 3.81 -4.83 -10.69
C PHE A 199 4.32 -3.85 -9.64
N VAL A 200 5.10 -2.85 -10.03
CA VAL A 200 5.58 -1.81 -9.10
C VAL A 200 4.41 -1.00 -8.53
N CYS A 201 3.46 -0.58 -9.36
CA CYS A 201 2.27 0.14 -8.91
C CYS A 201 1.40 -0.70 -7.96
N THR A 202 1.16 -1.98 -8.29
CA THR A 202 0.41 -2.90 -7.44
C THR A 202 1.13 -3.16 -6.12
N GLY A 203 2.46 -3.32 -6.15
CA GLY A 203 3.28 -3.49 -4.96
C GLY A 203 3.25 -2.25 -4.05
N LEU A 204 3.37 -1.05 -4.63
CA LEU A 204 3.26 0.21 -3.88
C LEU A 204 1.88 0.37 -3.24
N PHE A 205 0.81 0.06 -3.99
CA PHE A 205 -0.55 0.07 -3.46
C PHE A 205 -0.71 -0.93 -2.29
N GLY A 206 -0.21 -2.16 -2.45
CA GLY A 206 -0.22 -3.17 -1.40
C GLY A 206 0.56 -2.73 -0.16
N TYR A 207 1.71 -2.08 -0.33
CA TYR A 207 2.50 -1.54 0.77
C TYR A 207 1.76 -0.44 1.53
N VAL A 208 1.15 0.52 0.83
CA VAL A 208 0.35 1.59 1.45
C VAL A 208 -0.84 1.00 2.22
N ALA A 209 -1.54 0.02 1.64
CA ALA A 209 -2.64 -0.67 2.29
C ALA A 209 -2.18 -1.43 3.54
N PHE A 210 -1.02 -2.10 3.47
CA PHE A 210 -0.41 -2.81 4.60
C PHE A 210 -0.07 -1.84 5.76
N VAL A 211 0.60 -0.73 5.46
CA VAL A 211 0.95 0.30 6.47
C VAL A 211 -0.32 0.90 7.09
N ALA A 212 -1.31 1.24 6.27
CA ALA A 212 -2.59 1.76 6.76
C ALA A 212 -3.33 0.75 7.67
N GLY A 213 -3.35 -0.52 7.28
CA GLY A 213 -3.92 -1.62 8.06
C GLY A 213 -3.22 -1.81 9.41
N LYS A 214 -1.88 -1.84 9.41
CA LYS A 214 -1.07 -1.94 10.64
C LYS A 214 -1.34 -0.76 11.58
N ASN A 215 -1.36 0.46 11.06
CA ASN A 215 -1.61 1.67 11.85
C ASN A 215 -3.03 1.67 12.45
N ARG A 216 -4.03 1.16 11.72
CA ARG A 216 -5.39 1.01 12.24
C ARG A 216 -5.45 0.02 13.41
N LEU A 217 -4.75 -1.10 13.34
CA LEU A 217 -4.70 -2.09 14.42
C LEU A 217 -4.07 -1.51 15.70
N VAL A 218 -2.98 -0.75 15.57
CA VAL A 218 -2.35 -0.09 16.72
C VAL A 218 -3.32 0.89 17.39
N ARG A 219 -3.98 1.75 16.62
CA ARG A 219 -4.97 2.71 17.15
C ARG A 219 -6.16 2.04 17.83
N LEU A 220 -6.59 0.86 17.36
CA LEU A 220 -7.67 0.12 18.00
C LEU A 220 -7.25 -0.39 19.38
N LYS A 221 -6.03 -0.95 19.50
CA LYS A 221 -5.47 -1.38 20.79
C LYS A 221 -5.29 -0.23 21.76
N GLU A 222 -4.80 0.91 21.30
CA GLU A 222 -4.66 2.12 22.12
C GLU A 222 -6.02 2.60 22.65
N LYS A 223 -7.05 2.63 21.81
CA LYS A 223 -8.41 3.00 22.23
C LYS A 223 -9.01 2.03 23.25
N GLU A 224 -8.72 0.74 23.11
CA GLU A 224 -9.19 -0.28 24.05
C GLU A 224 -8.53 -0.10 25.43
N GLN A 225 -7.20 0.12 25.45
CA GLN A 225 -6.47 0.40 26.69
C GLN A 225 -6.95 1.68 27.37
N GLU A 226 -7.19 2.74 26.59
CA GLU A 226 -7.68 4.01 27.12
C GLU A 226 -9.09 3.87 27.73
N ARG A 227 -9.99 3.12 27.08
CA ARG A 227 -11.33 2.84 27.63
C ARG A 227 -11.25 2.10 28.96
N LEU A 228 -10.36 1.11 29.06
CA LEU A 228 -10.18 0.36 30.29
C LEU A 228 -9.64 1.26 31.42
N ARG A 229 -8.69 2.13 31.10
CA ARG A 229 -8.15 3.12 32.05
C ARG A 229 -9.23 4.08 32.55
N ILE A 230 -9.99 4.68 31.64
CA ILE A 230 -11.11 5.58 31.97
C ILE A 230 -12.14 4.87 32.85
N ALA A 231 -12.46 3.61 32.55
CA ALA A 231 -13.42 2.84 33.35
C ALA A 231 -12.92 2.58 34.78
N LEU A 232 -11.62 2.25 34.95
CA LEU A 232 -11.02 2.06 36.27
C LEU A 232 -10.93 3.36 37.06
N ASP A 233 -10.55 4.47 36.42
CA ASP A 233 -10.49 5.79 37.05
C ASP A 233 -11.87 6.28 37.46
N ALA A 234 -12.89 6.08 36.61
CA ALA A 234 -14.27 6.39 36.94
C ALA A 234 -14.75 5.57 38.16
N GLN A 235 -14.42 4.28 38.22
CA GLN A 235 -14.74 3.42 39.36
C GLN A 235 -14.06 3.91 40.65
N GLU A 236 -12.80 4.33 40.57
CA GLU A 236 -12.08 4.85 41.73
C GLU A 236 -12.66 6.19 42.21
N GLN A 237 -13.01 7.08 41.28
CA GLN A 237 -13.64 8.35 41.61
C GLN A 237 -15.02 8.17 42.25
N GLU A 238 -15.83 7.25 41.71
CA GLU A 238 -17.13 6.91 42.29
C GLU A 238 -16.98 6.36 43.72
N ARG A 239 -16.00 5.48 43.96
CA ARG A 239 -15.70 4.99 45.32
C ARG A 239 -15.33 6.12 46.28
N LYS A 240 -14.52 7.08 45.84
CA LYS A 240 -14.16 8.25 46.64
C LYS A 240 -15.36 9.12 46.95
N GLN A 241 -16.23 9.35 45.98
CA GLN A 241 -17.44 10.14 46.15
C GLN A 241 -18.41 9.47 47.13
N ILE A 242 -18.68 8.17 46.97
CA ILE A 242 -19.51 7.40 47.92
C ILE A 242 -18.90 7.45 49.33
N ALA A 243 -17.57 7.35 49.45
CA ALA A 243 -16.91 7.44 50.75
C ALA A 243 -17.07 8.83 51.38
N GLN A 244 -17.03 9.91 50.60
CA GLN A 244 -17.29 11.26 51.10
C GLN A 244 -18.74 11.42 51.55
N ASP A 245 -19.70 11.03 50.72
CA ASP A 245 -21.14 11.14 51.02
C ASP A 245 -21.52 10.32 52.27
N LEU A 246 -21.01 9.09 52.39
CA LEU A 246 -21.21 8.26 53.57
C LEU A 246 -20.58 8.86 54.83
N HIS A 247 -19.44 9.54 54.70
CA HIS A 247 -18.75 10.17 55.84
C HIS A 247 -19.53 11.37 56.36
N ASP A 248 -19.93 12.24 55.44
CA ASP A 248 -20.54 13.53 55.76
C ASP A 248 -22.02 13.38 56.14
N GLU A 249 -22.79 12.59 55.38
CA GLU A 249 -24.23 12.49 55.61
C GLU A 249 -24.57 11.39 56.62
N VAL A 250 -24.12 10.16 56.37
CA VAL A 250 -24.54 9.00 57.18
C VAL A 250 -23.77 8.92 58.49
N GLY A 251 -22.46 9.19 58.46
CA GLY A 251 -21.61 9.25 59.65
C GLY A 251 -22.10 10.28 60.67
N ALA A 252 -22.40 11.51 60.22
CA ALA A 252 -22.89 12.57 61.09
C ALA A 252 -24.29 12.27 61.66
N ARG A 253 -25.20 11.70 60.85
CA ARG A 253 -26.53 11.29 61.31
C ARG A 253 -26.48 10.18 62.34
N LEU A 254 -25.65 9.15 62.16
CA LEU A 254 -25.50 8.08 63.15
C LEU A 254 -24.88 8.59 64.47
N ALA A 255 -23.91 9.50 64.40
CA ALA A 255 -23.36 10.14 65.60
C ALA A 255 -24.44 10.91 66.38
N THR A 256 -25.31 11.61 65.65
CA THR A 256 -26.44 12.36 66.22
C THR A 256 -27.50 11.41 66.81
N LEU A 257 -27.83 10.33 66.11
CA LEU A 257 -28.74 9.27 66.60
C LEU A 257 -28.20 8.62 67.87
N LYS A 258 -26.89 8.32 67.92
CA LYS A 258 -26.23 7.80 69.13
C LYS A 258 -26.36 8.78 70.30
N LEU A 259 -26.20 10.08 70.06
CA LEU A 259 -26.35 11.11 71.08
C LEU A 259 -27.79 11.19 71.62
N TYR A 260 -28.79 11.21 70.73
CA TYR A 260 -30.20 11.23 71.14
C TYR A 260 -30.61 9.95 71.86
N ALA A 261 -30.23 8.78 71.34
CA ALA A 261 -30.47 7.50 72.01
C ALA A 261 -29.83 7.48 73.40
N SER A 262 -28.56 7.87 73.51
CA SER A 262 -27.86 7.94 74.80
C SER A 262 -28.55 8.90 75.78
N THR A 263 -29.07 10.03 75.30
CA THR A 263 -29.79 11.01 76.13
C THR A 263 -31.16 10.48 76.58
N MET A 264 -31.94 9.90 75.66
CA MET A 264 -33.23 9.30 75.96
C MET A 264 -33.11 8.19 77.01
N THR A 265 -32.02 7.43 76.95
CA THR A 265 -31.76 6.35 77.92
C THR A 265 -31.43 6.80 79.33
N LYS A 266 -31.24 8.11 79.57
CA LYS A 266 -31.16 8.69 80.92
C LYS A 266 -32.53 8.84 81.58
N TYR A 267 -33.60 8.90 80.78
CA TYR A 267 -34.97 9.10 81.24
C TYR A 267 -35.82 7.81 81.22
N LEU A 268 -35.26 6.70 80.74
CA LEU A 268 -35.93 5.39 80.74
C LEU A 268 -36.06 4.84 82.17
N SER A 269 -37.21 4.21 82.44
CA SER A 269 -37.48 3.56 83.73
C SER A 269 -36.49 2.41 84.03
N LYS A 270 -36.24 2.11 85.31
CA LYS A 270 -35.34 1.00 85.73
C LYS A 270 -35.94 -0.40 85.54
N LYS A 271 -37.07 -0.53 84.84
CA LYS A 271 -37.68 -1.83 84.56
C LYS A 271 -36.74 -2.70 83.71
N PRO A 272 -36.68 -4.03 83.94
CA PRO A 272 -35.84 -4.93 83.17
C PRO A 272 -36.05 -4.80 81.66
N GLU A 273 -37.31 -4.69 81.20
CA GLU A 273 -37.61 -4.59 79.76
C GLU A 273 -37.09 -3.27 79.15
N SER A 274 -37.12 -2.17 79.92
CA SER A 274 -36.61 -0.86 79.48
C SER A 274 -35.08 -0.83 79.38
N GLN A 275 -34.37 -1.58 80.23
CA GLN A 275 -32.91 -1.71 80.16
C GLN A 275 -32.48 -2.60 79.00
N GLU A 276 -33.24 -3.65 78.69
CA GLU A 276 -32.98 -4.51 77.53
C GLU A 276 -33.13 -3.76 76.21
N ILE A 277 -34.22 -3.01 76.02
CA ILE A 277 -34.45 -2.18 74.83
C ILE A 277 -33.34 -1.12 74.67
N LYS A 278 -32.93 -0.49 75.79
CA LYS A 278 -31.79 0.44 75.81
C LYS A 278 -30.52 -0.22 75.30
N SER A 279 -30.17 -1.39 75.84
CA SER A 279 -28.95 -2.12 75.48
C SER A 279 -28.95 -2.46 74.00
N LYS A 280 -30.02 -3.11 73.52
CA LYS A 280 -30.16 -3.51 72.10
C LYS A 280 -30.13 -2.32 71.15
N THR A 281 -30.76 -1.20 71.51
CA THR A 281 -30.76 0.01 70.66
C THR A 281 -29.36 0.61 70.53
N LEU A 282 -28.63 0.74 71.65
CA LEU A 282 -27.27 1.28 71.64
C LEU A 282 -26.29 0.32 70.95
N GLU A 283 -26.48 -0.99 71.10
CA GLU A 283 -25.73 -2.03 70.39
C GLU A 283 -25.88 -1.90 68.87
N ILE A 284 -27.12 -1.91 68.36
CA ILE A 284 -27.40 -1.75 66.91
C ILE A 284 -26.81 -0.45 66.34
N ILE A 285 -26.91 0.67 67.07
CA ILE A 285 -26.32 1.94 66.64
C ILE A 285 -24.79 1.86 66.61
N ASN A 286 -24.17 1.26 67.63
CA ASN A 286 -22.73 1.10 67.67
C ASN A 286 -22.25 0.19 66.53
N ASP A 287 -22.92 -0.93 66.32
CA ASP A 287 -22.60 -1.87 65.25
C ASP A 287 -22.75 -1.20 63.87
N SER A 288 -23.83 -0.44 63.67
CA SER A 288 -24.03 0.34 62.44
C SER A 288 -22.92 1.37 62.22
N ILE A 289 -22.47 2.08 63.27
CA ILE A 289 -21.35 3.03 63.18
C ILE A 289 -20.05 2.30 62.83
N VAL A 290 -19.80 1.14 63.44
CA VAL A 290 -18.61 0.31 63.16
C VAL A 290 -18.63 -0.18 61.71
N ASP A 291 -19.78 -0.65 61.23
CA ASP A 291 -19.97 -1.14 59.87
C ASP A 291 -19.79 -0.03 58.83
N ILE A 292 -20.36 1.16 59.04
CA ILE A 292 -20.15 2.30 58.14
C ILE A 292 -18.68 2.72 58.12
N ARG A 293 -18.03 2.81 59.29
CA ARG A 293 -16.60 3.13 59.34
C ARG A 293 -15.75 2.07 58.64
N ARG A 294 -16.16 0.79 58.68
CA ARG A 294 -15.52 -0.28 57.90
C ARG A 294 -15.70 -0.05 56.41
N MET A 295 -16.93 0.15 55.93
CA MET A 295 -17.22 0.43 54.51
C MET A 295 -16.47 1.66 53.98
N LEU A 296 -16.44 2.76 54.75
CA LEU A 296 -15.73 3.97 54.39
C LEU A 296 -14.23 3.74 54.12
N ARG A 297 -13.58 2.91 54.97
CA ARG A 297 -12.17 2.58 54.81
C ARG A 297 -11.91 1.63 53.63
N GLU A 298 -12.86 0.75 53.32
CA GLU A 298 -12.76 -0.13 52.14
C GLU A 298 -12.92 0.65 50.83
N LEU A 299 -13.78 1.68 50.84
CA LEU A 299 -14.03 2.54 49.70
C LEU A 299 -12.89 3.54 49.47
N SER A 300 -12.42 4.22 50.51
CA SER A 300 -11.35 5.23 50.42
C SER A 300 -10.28 5.02 51.49
N PRO A 301 -9.16 4.37 51.16
CA PRO A 301 -8.06 4.14 52.09
C PRO A 301 -7.23 5.41 52.27
N ARG A 302 -7.61 6.28 53.22
CA ARG A 302 -6.90 7.53 53.53
C ARG A 302 -5.40 7.33 53.82
N VAL A 303 -5.03 6.19 54.40
CA VAL A 303 -3.62 5.85 54.69
C VAL A 303 -2.81 5.67 53.40
N LEU A 304 -3.42 5.17 52.33
CA LEU A 304 -2.77 5.07 51.02
C LEU A 304 -2.46 6.46 50.46
N GLU A 305 -3.42 7.38 50.54
CA GLU A 305 -3.24 8.74 50.02
C GLU A 305 -2.15 9.49 50.79
N GLN A 306 -2.14 9.38 52.12
CA GLN A 306 -1.24 10.12 53.00
C GLN A 306 0.15 9.50 53.12
N TYR A 307 0.24 8.17 53.20
CA TYR A 307 1.45 7.46 53.61
C TYR A 307 1.92 6.39 52.60
N GLY A 308 1.26 6.27 51.45
CA GLY A 308 1.67 5.36 50.38
C GLY A 308 1.26 3.90 50.61
N TYR A 309 1.67 3.05 49.66
CA TYR A 309 1.23 1.65 49.60
C TYR A 309 1.66 0.80 50.82
N ALA A 310 2.92 0.89 51.23
CA ALA A 310 3.47 0.07 52.31
C ALA A 310 2.71 0.29 53.63
N ALA A 311 2.50 1.56 54.02
CA ALA A 311 1.76 1.91 55.22
C ALA A 311 0.28 1.47 55.16
N ALA A 312 -0.35 1.57 53.99
CA ALA A 312 -1.75 1.19 53.81
C ALA A 312 -1.97 -0.32 53.94
N ILE A 313 -1.07 -1.13 53.38
CA ILE A 313 -1.15 -2.59 53.53
C ILE A 313 -0.77 -3.03 54.94
N GLU A 314 0.21 -2.39 55.60
CA GLU A 314 0.54 -2.69 56.99
C GLU A 314 -0.67 -2.47 57.92
N GLU A 315 -1.44 -1.39 57.71
CA GLU A 315 -2.68 -1.15 58.45
C GLU A 315 -3.73 -2.26 58.21
N LEU A 316 -3.86 -2.70 56.95
CA LEU A 316 -4.80 -3.74 56.54
C LEU A 316 -4.40 -5.11 57.12
N VAL A 317 -3.12 -5.47 57.05
CA VAL A 317 -2.51 -6.68 57.62
C VAL A 317 -2.67 -6.73 59.13
N ARG A 318 -2.41 -5.61 59.83
CA ARG A 318 -2.54 -5.52 61.29
C ARG A 318 -3.98 -5.81 61.74
N LYS A 319 -4.98 -5.33 61.02
CA LYS A 319 -6.40 -5.58 61.35
C LYS A 319 -6.80 -7.04 61.16
N ILE A 320 -6.36 -7.66 60.06
CA ILE A 320 -6.65 -9.08 59.81
C ILE A 320 -5.95 -9.95 60.85
N SER A 321 -4.70 -9.63 61.18
CA SER A 321 -3.95 -10.33 62.22
C SER A 321 -4.59 -10.19 63.61
N GLN A 322 -5.19 -9.03 63.93
CA GLN A 322 -5.94 -8.81 65.18
C GLN A 322 -7.21 -9.68 65.29
N SER A 323 -7.77 -10.17 64.18
CA SER A 323 -8.91 -11.09 64.22
C SER A 323 -8.54 -12.50 64.72
N GLY A 324 -7.25 -12.86 64.66
CA GLY A 324 -6.74 -14.18 65.04
C GLY A 324 -7.12 -15.32 64.08
N VAL A 325 -7.85 -15.04 63.00
CA VAL A 325 -8.35 -16.07 62.06
C VAL A 325 -7.28 -16.53 61.08
N VAL A 326 -6.43 -15.61 60.60
CA VAL A 326 -5.39 -15.86 59.60
C VAL A 326 -4.11 -15.13 59.99
N GLY A 327 -2.97 -15.82 59.94
CA GLY A 327 -1.64 -15.22 60.09
C GLY A 327 -1.21 -14.57 58.78
N VAL A 328 -0.79 -13.31 58.82
CA VAL A 328 -0.36 -12.58 57.61
C VAL A 328 1.06 -12.09 57.78
N GLU A 329 1.96 -12.56 56.91
CA GLU A 329 3.34 -12.09 56.80
C GLU A 329 3.46 -11.12 55.63
N MET A 330 3.95 -9.92 55.90
CA MET A 330 4.13 -8.88 54.89
C MET A 330 5.58 -8.39 54.92
N ASP A 331 6.20 -8.33 53.74
CA ASP A 331 7.46 -7.62 53.53
C ASP A 331 7.31 -6.64 52.36
N ALA A 332 7.34 -5.35 52.66
CA ALA A 332 7.39 -4.27 51.68
C ALA A 332 8.56 -3.33 51.92
N SER A 333 9.55 -3.76 52.72
CA SER A 333 10.67 -2.93 53.19
C SER A 333 11.59 -2.43 52.07
N ARG A 334 11.56 -3.12 50.92
CA ARG A 334 12.35 -2.82 49.72
C ARG A 334 11.58 -2.04 48.66
N LEU A 335 10.40 -1.50 48.99
CA LEU A 335 9.74 -0.50 48.14
C LEU A 335 10.20 0.91 48.54
N PRO A 336 10.24 1.86 47.60
CA PRO A 336 10.37 3.27 47.95
C PRO A 336 9.16 3.74 48.78
N GLU A 337 9.36 4.81 49.54
CA GLU A 337 8.32 5.39 50.42
C GLU A 337 7.05 5.77 49.65
N ARG A 338 7.20 6.24 48.40
CA ARG A 338 6.11 6.59 47.49
C ARG A 338 6.36 5.98 46.11
N LEU A 339 5.29 5.42 45.55
CA LEU A 339 5.24 4.99 44.16
C LEU A 339 4.37 5.97 43.34
N PRO A 340 4.43 5.93 42.00
CA PRO A 340 3.47 6.68 41.18
C PRO A 340 2.03 6.35 41.59
N THR A 341 1.17 7.38 41.72
CA THR A 341 -0.18 7.25 42.29
C THR A 341 -1.03 6.16 41.63
N GLU A 342 -0.88 6.00 40.31
CA GLU A 342 -1.57 4.96 39.53
C GLU A 342 -1.14 3.55 39.97
N ILE A 343 0.15 3.34 40.18
CA ILE A 343 0.72 2.08 40.68
C ILE A 343 0.32 1.85 42.14
N GLU A 344 0.40 2.86 43.01
CA GLU A 344 -0.02 2.73 44.43
C GLU A 344 -1.48 2.29 44.54
N THR A 345 -2.36 2.97 43.81
CA THR A 345 -3.80 2.70 43.81
C THR A 345 -4.06 1.31 43.23
N GLY A 346 -3.47 0.99 42.09
CA GLY A 346 -3.65 -0.31 41.45
C GLY A 346 -3.15 -1.47 42.31
N LEU A 347 -1.94 -1.37 42.86
CA LEU A 347 -1.33 -2.40 43.70
C LEU A 347 -2.10 -2.58 45.02
N TYR A 348 -2.57 -1.50 45.64
CA TYR A 348 -3.44 -1.57 46.81
C TYR A 348 -4.74 -2.31 46.51
N ARG A 349 -5.42 -1.96 45.40
CA ARG A 349 -6.68 -2.61 45.00
C ARG A 349 -6.49 -4.08 44.66
N ILE A 350 -5.37 -4.44 43.99
CA ILE A 350 -5.00 -5.82 43.72
C ILE A 350 -4.82 -6.59 45.03
N THR A 351 -4.05 -6.03 45.97
CA THR A 351 -3.80 -6.66 47.28
C THR A 351 -5.08 -6.81 48.08
N GLN A 352 -5.92 -5.78 48.11
CA GLN A 352 -7.23 -5.80 48.78
C GLN A 352 -8.13 -6.91 48.22
N GLU A 353 -8.20 -7.06 46.89
CA GLU A 353 -9.01 -8.09 46.23
C GLU A 353 -8.46 -9.50 46.50
N LEU A 354 -7.14 -9.69 46.40
CA LEU A 354 -6.48 -10.97 46.71
C LEU A 354 -6.75 -11.39 48.16
N MET A 355 -6.57 -10.49 49.11
CA MET A 355 -6.82 -10.77 50.53
C MET A 355 -8.30 -11.06 50.80
N ASN A 356 -9.22 -10.31 50.19
CA ASN A 356 -10.66 -10.57 50.31
C ASN A 356 -11.03 -11.95 49.74
N ASN A 357 -10.43 -12.34 48.62
CA ASN A 357 -10.65 -13.67 48.03
C ASN A 357 -10.16 -14.77 48.96
N SER A 358 -8.96 -14.61 49.56
CA SER A 358 -8.42 -15.59 50.49
C SER A 358 -9.28 -15.73 51.75
N LEU A 359 -9.68 -14.61 52.35
CA LEU A 359 -10.53 -14.60 53.55
C LEU A 359 -11.92 -15.19 53.32
N LYS A 360 -12.53 -14.96 52.14
CA LYS A 360 -13.89 -15.43 51.84
C LYS A 360 -13.94 -16.84 51.28
N HIS A 361 -12.90 -17.26 50.57
CA HIS A 361 -12.97 -18.43 49.70
C HIS A 361 -11.86 -19.46 49.92
N ALA A 362 -10.68 -19.07 50.39
CA ALA A 362 -9.53 -19.98 50.44
C ALA A 362 -9.52 -20.89 51.69
N ASP A 363 -10.14 -20.49 52.80
CA ASP A 363 -10.01 -21.18 54.10
C ASP A 363 -8.53 -21.35 54.51
N CYS A 364 -7.73 -20.30 54.23
CA CYS A 364 -6.30 -20.25 54.49
C CYS A 364 -6.01 -19.94 55.97
N LYS A 365 -4.90 -20.45 56.48
CA LYS A 365 -4.36 -20.12 57.82
C LYS A 365 -3.22 -19.11 57.73
N LYS A 366 -2.53 -19.04 56.60
CA LYS A 366 -1.38 -18.17 56.38
C LYS A 366 -1.45 -17.49 55.02
N ILE A 367 -1.21 -16.18 55.02
CA ILE A 367 -1.02 -15.37 53.81
C ILE A 367 0.38 -14.76 53.87
N THR A 368 1.11 -14.80 52.77
CA THR A 368 2.41 -14.12 52.62
C THR A 368 2.34 -13.12 51.47
N ILE A 369 2.72 -11.88 51.74
CA ILE A 369 2.76 -10.78 50.78
C ILE A 369 4.19 -10.26 50.73
N ARG A 370 4.80 -10.26 49.55
CA ARG A 370 6.12 -9.67 49.34
C ARG A 370 6.04 -8.65 48.22
N ALA A 371 6.51 -7.44 48.48
CA ALA A 371 6.59 -6.41 47.48
C ALA A 371 7.97 -5.75 47.53
N HIS A 372 8.66 -5.71 46.41
CA HIS A 372 9.97 -5.06 46.31
C HIS A 372 10.13 -4.45 44.93
N GLN A 373 10.97 -3.42 44.84
CA GLN A 373 11.37 -2.85 43.56
C GLN A 373 12.79 -3.28 43.25
N ASP A 374 12.99 -3.81 42.04
CA ASP A 374 14.30 -4.04 41.46
C ASP A 374 14.42 -3.17 40.19
N GLU A 375 15.39 -2.27 40.17
CA GLU A 375 15.54 -1.24 39.15
C GLU A 375 14.20 -0.51 38.82
N ASP A 376 13.70 -0.68 37.59
CA ASP A 376 12.48 -0.08 37.07
C ASP A 376 11.26 -1.04 37.13
N VAL A 377 11.32 -2.11 37.91
CA VAL A 377 10.25 -3.11 38.01
C VAL A 377 9.87 -3.38 39.47
N ILE A 378 8.59 -3.30 39.76
CA ILE A 378 8.02 -3.75 41.04
C ILE A 378 7.63 -5.21 40.90
N HIS A 379 8.13 -6.03 41.80
CA HIS A 379 7.78 -7.42 41.98
C HIS A 379 6.82 -7.52 43.18
N PHE A 380 5.65 -8.09 42.93
CA PHE A 380 4.63 -8.34 43.94
C PHE A 380 4.25 -9.81 43.92
N ASP A 381 4.52 -10.48 45.03
CA ASP A 381 4.22 -11.89 45.23
C ASP A 381 3.17 -12.03 46.34
N TYR A 382 2.14 -12.80 46.05
CA TYR A 382 1.06 -13.10 46.97
C TYR A 382 0.88 -14.61 47.09
N PHE A 383 0.84 -15.10 48.32
CA PHE A 383 0.65 -16.51 48.63
C PHE A 383 -0.42 -16.69 49.68
N ASP A 384 -1.29 -17.68 49.50
CA ASP A 384 -2.17 -18.21 50.52
C ASP A 384 -2.03 -19.73 50.59
N ASP A 385 -2.12 -20.30 51.79
CA ASP A 385 -2.04 -21.76 52.04
C ASP A 385 -3.41 -22.46 52.01
N GLY A 386 -4.41 -21.84 51.38
CA GLY A 386 -5.78 -22.34 51.39
C GLY A 386 -6.03 -23.54 50.49
N LYS A 387 -7.30 -23.78 50.14
CA LYS A 387 -7.71 -24.92 49.32
C LYS A 387 -7.38 -24.81 47.82
N GLY A 388 -6.82 -23.69 47.37
CA GLY A 388 -6.61 -23.39 45.95
C GLY A 388 -7.92 -23.34 45.13
N PHE A 389 -7.82 -23.16 43.81
CA PHE A 389 -8.99 -23.12 42.93
C PHE A 389 -8.68 -23.55 41.49
N ASP A 390 -9.73 -23.89 40.74
CA ASP A 390 -9.65 -24.15 39.30
C ASP A 390 -9.67 -22.81 38.54
N TYR A 391 -8.51 -22.39 38.02
CA TYR A 391 -8.35 -21.12 37.31
C TYR A 391 -9.28 -21.01 36.10
N ALA A 392 -9.52 -22.10 35.35
CA ALA A 392 -10.35 -22.06 34.14
C ALA A 392 -11.82 -21.74 34.46
N LYS A 393 -12.32 -22.24 35.61
CA LYS A 393 -13.67 -21.93 36.10
C LYS A 393 -13.73 -20.57 36.79
N ALA A 394 -12.72 -20.23 37.59
CA ALA A 394 -12.69 -19.00 38.37
C ALA A 394 -12.52 -17.74 37.51
N LYS A 395 -11.91 -17.84 36.31
CA LYS A 395 -11.74 -16.73 35.38
C LYS A 395 -13.05 -16.08 34.92
N GLN A 396 -14.18 -16.78 35.02
CA GLN A 396 -15.50 -16.22 34.72
C GLN A 396 -16.05 -15.32 35.85
N GLY A 397 -15.43 -15.34 37.04
CA GLY A 397 -15.79 -14.48 38.16
C GLY A 397 -15.24 -13.05 38.02
N LEU A 398 -15.94 -12.08 38.59
CA LEU A 398 -15.58 -10.65 38.53
C LEU A 398 -14.24 -10.33 39.22
N GLY A 399 -13.82 -11.10 40.24
CA GLY A 399 -12.63 -10.81 41.04
C GLY A 399 -11.30 -10.95 40.28
N ILE A 400 -11.07 -12.10 39.63
CA ILE A 400 -9.84 -12.35 38.85
C ILE A 400 -9.78 -11.40 37.65
N GLY A 401 -10.90 -11.20 36.96
CA GLY A 401 -10.97 -10.25 35.83
C GLY A 401 -10.61 -8.82 36.23
N ASN A 402 -11.02 -8.38 37.42
CA ASN A 402 -10.66 -7.06 37.96
C ASN A 402 -9.15 -6.95 38.25
N ILE A 403 -8.54 -7.98 38.83
CA ILE A 403 -7.09 -8.02 39.10
C ILE A 403 -6.31 -7.97 37.78
N GLU A 404 -6.65 -8.84 36.82
CA GLU A 404 -5.99 -8.90 35.51
C GLU A 404 -6.12 -7.58 34.75
N SER A 405 -7.30 -6.96 34.78
CA SER A 405 -7.53 -5.66 34.15
C SER A 405 -6.67 -4.55 34.75
N ARG A 406 -6.51 -4.53 36.08
CA ARG A 406 -5.65 -3.55 36.77
C ARG A 406 -4.18 -3.78 36.43
N VAL A 407 -3.71 -5.02 36.47
CA VAL A 407 -2.32 -5.35 36.08
C VAL A 407 -2.07 -4.93 34.63
N ALA A 408 -3.01 -5.17 33.72
CA ALA A 408 -2.88 -4.79 32.31
C ALA A 408 -2.80 -3.27 32.11
N VAL A 409 -3.59 -2.47 32.84
CA VAL A 409 -3.52 -0.99 32.79
C VAL A 409 -2.19 -0.47 33.33
N LEU A 410 -1.67 -1.09 34.40
CA LEU A 410 -0.33 -0.82 34.91
C LEU A 410 0.80 -1.34 34.01
N ARG A 411 0.48 -1.89 32.83
CA ARG A 411 1.43 -2.50 31.88
C ARG A 411 2.24 -3.65 32.49
N GLY A 412 1.70 -4.25 33.54
CA GLY A 412 2.32 -5.36 34.25
C GLY A 412 2.00 -6.71 33.64
N GLN A 413 2.64 -7.74 34.19
CA GLN A 413 2.37 -9.14 33.90
C GLN A 413 1.92 -9.84 35.18
N ILE A 414 1.05 -10.83 35.05
CA ILE A 414 0.55 -11.64 36.16
C ILE A 414 0.63 -13.12 35.81
N VAL A 415 1.11 -13.91 36.78
CA VAL A 415 1.17 -15.37 36.69
C VAL A 415 0.43 -15.94 37.87
N TRP A 416 -0.59 -16.75 37.57
CA TRP A 416 -1.36 -17.48 38.56
C TRP A 416 -0.84 -18.92 38.64
N THR A 417 -0.57 -19.40 39.84
CA THR A 417 -0.19 -20.79 40.11
C THR A 417 -1.08 -21.43 41.19
N PRO A 418 -2.42 -21.43 41.01
CA PRO A 418 -3.30 -22.06 41.97
C PRO A 418 -3.18 -23.57 41.87
N LYS A 419 -3.11 -24.25 43.02
CA LYS A 419 -3.08 -25.71 43.08
C LYS A 419 -4.11 -26.19 44.09
N VAL A 420 -5.11 -26.93 43.59
CA VAL A 420 -6.22 -27.42 44.43
C VAL A 420 -5.64 -28.28 45.56
N GLY A 421 -5.90 -27.88 46.80
CA GLY A 421 -5.39 -28.50 48.03
C GLY A 421 -4.03 -27.98 48.54
N GLU A 422 -3.33 -27.12 47.81
CA GLU A 422 -1.99 -26.61 48.16
C GLU A 422 -1.90 -25.07 48.13
N GLY A 423 -3.04 -24.38 48.17
CA GLY A 423 -3.09 -22.92 48.18
C GLY A 423 -3.05 -22.27 46.81
N ASN A 424 -2.72 -20.98 46.81
CA ASN A 424 -2.60 -20.18 45.60
C ASN A 424 -1.42 -19.21 45.71
N ALA A 425 -0.72 -19.08 44.60
CA ALA A 425 0.43 -18.20 44.46
C ALA A 425 0.27 -17.33 43.21
N VAL A 426 0.45 -16.02 43.38
CA VAL A 426 0.27 -15.00 42.35
C VAL A 426 1.54 -14.16 42.29
N PHE A 427 2.11 -14.06 41.09
CA PHE A 427 3.31 -13.27 40.83
C PHE A 427 2.96 -12.15 39.87
N ILE A 428 3.26 -10.91 40.25
CA ILE A 428 2.95 -9.72 39.47
C ILE A 428 4.22 -8.89 39.30
N GLN A 429 4.48 -8.46 38.08
CA GLN A 429 5.56 -7.54 37.75
C GLN A 429 4.98 -6.27 37.13
N ILE A 430 5.33 -5.10 37.66
CA ILE A 430 4.81 -3.79 37.19
C ILE A 430 5.98 -2.86 36.88
N PRO A 431 6.12 -2.37 35.63
CA PRO A 431 7.16 -1.40 35.30
C PRO A 431 6.87 -0.02 35.92
N THR A 432 7.88 0.62 36.50
CA THR A 432 7.79 1.95 37.11
C THR A 432 8.10 3.09 36.14
N THR A 433 8.74 2.79 34.99
CA THR A 433 9.00 3.76 33.91
C THR A 433 8.14 3.51 32.68
N SER A 434 7.95 4.56 31.85
CA SER A 434 7.09 4.52 30.66
C SER A 434 7.64 3.67 29.51
N LYS A 435 8.90 3.22 29.59
CA LYS A 435 9.50 2.26 28.66
C LYS A 435 9.00 0.86 29.02
N ARG A 436 8.40 0.16 28.06
CA ARG A 436 8.26 -1.30 28.15
C ARG A 436 9.67 -1.89 28.29
N PRO A 437 9.99 -2.66 29.35
CA PRO A 437 11.19 -3.47 29.34
C PRO A 437 11.16 -4.34 28.08
N GLU A 438 12.28 -4.44 27.36
CA GLU A 438 12.43 -5.50 26.37
C GLU A 438 12.23 -6.83 27.10
N LEU A 439 11.33 -7.65 26.56
CA LEU A 439 11.02 -8.97 27.12
C LEU A 439 12.31 -9.77 27.27
N SER A 440 12.83 -9.92 28.48
CA SER A 440 13.27 -11.25 28.85
C SER A 440 11.98 -12.04 29.06
N LEU A 441 11.86 -13.16 28.32
CA LEU A 441 11.01 -14.26 28.74
C LEU A 441 11.12 -14.35 30.25
N LEU A 442 9.97 -14.40 30.95
CA LEU A 442 9.82 -14.81 32.36
C LEU A 442 11.15 -15.37 32.83
N ASP A 443 11.85 -14.74 33.77
CA ASP A 443 12.89 -15.48 34.47
C ASP A 443 12.14 -16.56 35.24
N VAL A 444 11.88 -17.67 34.55
CA VAL A 444 11.38 -18.92 35.07
C VAL A 444 12.27 -19.29 36.25
N LYS A 445 13.55 -18.86 36.24
CA LYS A 445 14.43 -18.81 37.41
C LYS A 445 13.87 -18.02 38.59
N GLN A 446 13.50 -16.74 38.47
CA GLN A 446 12.94 -15.96 39.58
C GLN A 446 11.61 -16.55 40.08
N VAL A 447 10.71 -16.95 39.17
CA VAL A 447 9.46 -17.63 39.58
C VAL A 447 9.76 -18.96 40.27
N ILE A 448 10.71 -19.77 39.76
CA ILE A 448 11.16 -21.02 40.39
C ILE A 448 11.90 -20.74 41.71
N GLU A 449 12.62 -19.64 41.86
CA GLU A 449 13.39 -19.29 43.05
C GLU A 449 12.47 -18.75 44.15
N SER A 450 11.47 -17.94 43.81
CA SER A 450 10.37 -17.59 44.70
C SER A 450 9.54 -18.81 45.09
N LEU A 451 9.24 -19.72 44.14
CA LEU A 451 8.59 -21.01 44.43
C LEU A 451 9.45 -21.93 45.29
N ARG A 452 10.78 -21.97 45.12
CA ARG A 452 11.72 -22.75 45.96
C ARG A 452 11.83 -22.18 47.35
N THR A 453 11.86 -20.85 47.47
CA THR A 453 11.84 -20.14 48.76
C THR A 453 10.53 -20.42 49.50
N TRP A 454 9.41 -20.46 48.77
CA TRP A 454 8.08 -20.80 49.32
C TRP A 454 7.96 -22.29 49.71
N LEU A 455 8.39 -23.22 48.86
CA LEU A 455 8.41 -24.66 49.17
C LEU A 455 9.40 -24.99 50.31
N GLY A 456 10.49 -24.23 50.42
CA GLY A 456 11.50 -24.37 51.47
C GLY A 456 10.99 -23.96 52.85
N SER A 457 10.24 -22.86 52.95
CA SER A 457 9.64 -22.42 54.23
C SER A 457 8.52 -23.33 54.71
N PHE A 458 7.87 -24.09 53.82
CA PHE A 458 6.84 -25.06 54.18
C PHE A 458 7.43 -26.36 54.78
N ARG A 459 8.67 -26.73 54.42
CA ARG A 459 9.33 -27.95 54.93
C ARG A 459 9.94 -27.80 56.32
N GLU A 460 10.04 -26.59 56.87
CA GLU A 460 10.50 -26.37 58.25
C GLU A 460 9.35 -26.32 59.29
N ILE A 461 8.09 -26.46 58.88
CA ILE A 461 6.90 -26.36 59.78
C ILE A 461 6.10 -27.70 59.87
N GLN A 462 6.63 -28.80 59.35
CA GLN A 462 6.19 -30.16 59.73
C GLN A 462 7.26 -30.85 60.56
#